data_AF-A0A935S2K0-F1
#
_entry.id   AF-A0A935S2K0-F1
#
_cell.length_a   1.000
_cell.length_b   1.000
_cell.length_c   1.000
_cell.angle_alpha   90.00
_cell.angle_beta   90.00
_cell.angle_gamma   90.00
#
_symmetry.space_group_name_H-M   'P 1'
#
loop_
_entity.id
_entity.type
_entity.pdbx_description
1 polymer ?
#
loop_
_entity_poly.entity_id
_entity_poly.type
_entity_poly.pdbx_seq_one_letter_code
_entity_poly.pdbx_strand_id
1 'polypeptide(L)'
;MIRTEASPEIGMGHLMRCLSLAKMLKQDFEISFLLNRHVPKIDEIISAEGIKCNYLNGEENNADSFYESSDAIVLDGYGFGTEIQEYIKQKNKILVFIDDLHEQHFYADAVINVSDSVTEKEYTAEPNTKFYLGSEYALLRSEFIEAAKKPARKITSVKRICISMGGADVNNITLKILKSIQHISSIEEVHVIIGAVNPHEKELQERAGKINLHRNINVKKW
;
A
#
# COMPACT_ATOMS: atom_id res chain seq x y z
N MET A 1 -12.90 -10.55 3.11
CA MET A 1 -11.45 -10.85 3.04
C MET A 1 -10.75 -9.87 2.11
N ILE A 2 -9.51 -9.52 2.42
CA ILE A 2 -8.62 -8.75 1.55
C ILE A 2 -7.47 -9.67 1.11
N ARG A 3 -7.33 -9.90 -0.19
CA ARG A 3 -6.24 -10.67 -0.79
C ARG A 3 -5.28 -9.70 -1.47
N THR A 4 -4.04 -9.66 -0.99
CA THR A 4 -3.06 -8.66 -1.42
C THR A 4 -1.64 -9.21 -1.48
N GLU A 5 -0.77 -8.51 -2.20
CA GLU A 5 0.65 -8.85 -2.34
C GLU A 5 1.53 -7.87 -1.58
N ALA A 6 2.47 -8.40 -0.80
CA ALA A 6 3.52 -7.60 -0.20
C ALA A 6 4.75 -8.47 0.08
N SER A 7 5.91 -7.95 -0.31
CA SER A 7 7.21 -8.59 -0.09
C SER A 7 8.32 -7.54 -0.17
N PRO A 8 9.57 -7.86 0.19
CA PRO A 8 10.69 -6.96 -0.05
C PRO A 8 10.88 -6.57 -1.53
N GLU A 9 10.54 -7.47 -2.46
CA GLU A 9 10.68 -7.26 -3.90
C GLU A 9 9.54 -6.41 -4.49
N ILE A 10 8.30 -6.66 -4.06
CA ILE A 10 7.10 -5.95 -4.51
C ILE A 10 6.96 -4.60 -3.79
N GLY A 11 7.45 -4.53 -2.55
CA GLY A 11 7.20 -3.44 -1.63
C GLY A 11 5.97 -3.65 -0.77
N MET A 12 5.59 -2.59 -0.04
CA MET A 12 4.54 -2.61 0.98
C MET A 12 3.32 -1.76 0.60
N GLY A 13 3.29 -1.22 -0.63
CA GLY A 13 2.25 -0.26 -1.06
C GLY A 13 0.84 -0.84 -0.97
N HIS A 14 0.61 -1.97 -1.64
CA HIS A 14 -0.67 -2.69 -1.65
C HIS A 14 -1.14 -3.02 -0.22
N LEU A 15 -0.28 -3.64 0.60
CA LEU A 15 -0.63 -3.94 1.99
C LEU A 15 -1.01 -2.69 2.79
N MET A 16 -0.25 -1.59 2.68
CA MET A 16 -0.52 -0.38 3.48
C MET A 16 -1.83 0.32 3.08
N ARG A 17 -2.19 0.34 1.78
CA ARG A 17 -3.48 0.89 1.34
C ARG A 17 -4.64 -0.04 1.69
N CYS A 18 -4.45 -1.36 1.55
CA CYS A 18 -5.39 -2.36 2.02
C CYS A 18 -5.63 -2.29 3.52
N LEU A 19 -4.59 -2.04 4.33
CA LEU A 19 -4.72 -1.85 5.77
C LEU A 19 -5.49 -0.56 6.09
N SER A 20 -5.29 0.50 5.29
CA SER A 20 -6.07 1.73 5.43
C SER A 20 -7.55 1.49 5.15
N LEU A 21 -7.86 0.78 4.05
CA LEU A 21 -9.22 0.33 3.75
C LEU A 21 -9.80 -0.54 4.87
N ALA A 22 -9.03 -1.50 5.37
CA ALA A 22 -9.46 -2.36 6.47
C ALA A 22 -9.85 -1.54 7.72
N LYS A 23 -9.03 -0.54 8.08
CA LYS A 23 -9.32 0.33 9.22
C LYS A 23 -10.56 1.21 9.02
N MET A 24 -10.88 1.57 7.78
CA MET A 24 -12.11 2.30 7.45
C MET A 24 -13.35 1.41 7.60
N LEU A 25 -13.24 0.12 7.27
CA LEU A 25 -14.36 -0.81 7.19
C LEU A 25 -14.57 -1.69 8.43
N LYS A 26 -13.62 -1.74 9.37
CA LYS A 26 -13.65 -2.69 10.50
C LYS A 26 -14.82 -2.54 11.48
N GLN A 27 -15.59 -1.46 11.41
CA GLN A 27 -16.80 -1.28 12.22
C GLN A 27 -18.00 -2.01 11.62
N ASP A 28 -18.01 -2.18 10.29
CA ASP A 28 -19.13 -2.74 9.55
C ASP A 28 -18.85 -4.16 9.05
N PHE A 29 -17.58 -4.56 8.97
CA PHE A 29 -17.15 -5.84 8.39
C PHE A 29 -16.16 -6.59 9.29
N GLU A 30 -16.27 -7.92 9.31
CA GLU A 30 -15.18 -8.79 9.76
C GLU A 30 -14.11 -8.87 8.67
N ILE A 31 -12.87 -8.54 9.03
CA ILE A 31 -11.77 -8.43 8.07
C ILE A 31 -10.71 -9.48 8.34
N SER A 32 -10.22 -10.07 7.27
CA SER A 32 -9.10 -11.00 7.25
C SER A 32 -8.23 -10.70 6.04
N PHE A 33 -6.93 -10.93 6.17
CA PHE A 33 -5.96 -10.85 5.09
C PHE A 33 -5.58 -12.25 4.58
N LEU A 34 -5.32 -12.33 3.29
CA LEU A 34 -4.69 -13.47 2.62
C LEU A 34 -3.54 -12.98 1.74
N LEU A 35 -2.33 -13.44 2.00
CA LEU A 35 -1.14 -13.12 1.21
C LEU A 35 -0.48 -14.38 0.66
N ASN A 36 0.30 -14.22 -0.42
CA ASN A 36 0.96 -15.35 -1.08
C ASN A 36 2.09 -15.98 -0.24
N ARG A 37 2.80 -15.17 0.57
CA ARG A 37 3.97 -15.61 1.35
C ARG A 37 3.97 -15.00 2.76
N HIS A 38 4.35 -15.81 3.74
CA HIS A 38 4.63 -15.33 5.09
C HIS A 38 5.86 -14.42 5.15
N VAL A 39 5.69 -13.23 5.72
CA VAL A 39 6.75 -12.28 6.02
C VAL A 39 6.54 -11.81 7.46
N PRO A 40 7.47 -12.09 8.40
CA PRO A 40 7.27 -11.80 9.84
C PRO A 40 6.84 -10.35 10.12
N LYS A 41 7.39 -9.40 9.35
CA LYS A 41 7.08 -7.99 9.51
C LYS A 41 5.64 -7.63 9.14
N ILE A 42 5.06 -8.34 8.18
CA ILE A 42 3.66 -8.16 7.77
C ILE A 42 2.74 -8.63 8.90
N ASP A 43 3.04 -9.79 9.51
CA ASP A 43 2.27 -10.29 10.65
C ASP A 43 2.26 -9.32 11.82
N GLU A 44 3.40 -8.72 12.15
CA GLU A 44 3.48 -7.67 13.18
C GLU A 44 2.55 -6.50 12.86
N ILE A 45 2.52 -6.05 11.60
CA ILE A 45 1.72 -4.90 11.16
C ILE A 45 0.22 -5.21 11.22
N ILE A 46 -0.20 -6.36 10.69
CA ILE A 46 -1.62 -6.73 10.62
C ILE A 46 -2.15 -7.11 12.02
N SER A 47 -1.38 -7.85 12.80
CA SER A 47 -1.76 -8.26 14.17
C SER A 47 -1.87 -7.07 15.11
N ALA A 48 -1.08 -6.01 14.91
CA ALA A 48 -1.19 -4.78 15.70
C ALA A 48 -2.55 -4.08 15.53
N GLU A 49 -3.27 -4.34 14.44
CA GLU A 49 -4.63 -3.85 14.21
C GLU A 49 -5.72 -4.85 14.65
N GLY A 50 -5.32 -6.01 15.21
CA GLY A 50 -6.23 -7.06 15.67
C GLY A 50 -6.89 -7.84 14.53
N ILE A 51 -6.28 -7.86 13.34
CA ILE A 51 -6.84 -8.48 12.14
C ILE A 51 -6.17 -9.84 11.90
N LYS A 52 -6.94 -10.84 11.45
CA LYS A 52 -6.40 -12.16 11.10
C LYS A 52 -5.62 -12.09 9.79
N CYS A 53 -4.40 -12.65 9.77
CA CYS A 53 -3.58 -12.80 8.57
C CYS A 53 -3.40 -14.29 8.23
N ASN A 54 -3.56 -14.64 6.95
CA ASN A 54 -3.36 -16.00 6.44
C ASN A 54 -2.41 -15.98 5.24
N TYR A 55 -1.78 -17.12 4.98
CA TYR A 55 -0.76 -17.25 3.93
C TYR A 55 -0.97 -18.50 3.09
N LEU A 56 -0.82 -18.38 1.77
CA LEU A 56 -0.87 -19.52 0.84
C LEU A 56 0.45 -20.29 0.75
N ASN A 57 1.58 -19.63 1.00
CA ASN A 57 2.93 -20.19 0.90
C ASN A 57 3.22 -20.91 -0.43
N GLY A 58 2.69 -20.39 -1.53
CA GLY A 58 2.84 -20.95 -2.88
C GLY A 58 1.80 -22.00 -3.26
N GLU A 59 0.89 -22.37 -2.36
CA GLU A 59 -0.21 -23.30 -2.64
C GLU A 59 -1.46 -22.53 -3.05
N GLU A 60 -1.47 -22.01 -4.29
CA GLU A 60 -2.58 -21.19 -4.82
C GLU A 60 -3.95 -21.88 -4.72
N ASN A 61 -3.98 -23.21 -4.88
CA ASN A 61 -5.19 -24.01 -4.75
C ASN A 61 -5.83 -23.93 -3.35
N ASN A 62 -5.07 -23.58 -2.31
CA ASN A 62 -5.61 -23.42 -0.96
C ASN A 62 -6.42 -22.14 -0.78
N ALA A 63 -6.31 -21.20 -1.72
CA ALA A 63 -7.09 -19.96 -1.69
C ALA A 63 -8.59 -20.21 -1.71
N ASP A 64 -9.02 -21.36 -2.26
CA ASP A 64 -10.43 -21.62 -2.49
C ASP A 64 -11.26 -21.66 -1.20
N SER A 65 -10.74 -22.34 -0.18
CA SER A 65 -11.37 -22.39 1.15
C SER A 65 -11.59 -20.99 1.77
N PHE A 66 -10.67 -20.05 1.49
CA PHE A 66 -10.78 -18.67 1.95
C PHE A 66 -11.81 -17.87 1.14
N TYR A 67 -11.93 -18.15 -0.16
CA TYR A 67 -12.97 -17.54 -0.98
C TYR A 67 -14.36 -18.01 -0.57
N GLU A 68 -14.53 -19.30 -0.36
CA GLU A 68 -15.81 -19.89 0.03
C GLU A 68 -16.31 -19.35 1.37
N SER A 69 -15.40 -19.17 2.34
CA SER A 69 -15.69 -18.62 3.66
C SER A 69 -15.84 -17.09 3.72
N SER A 70 -15.66 -16.38 2.61
CA SER A 70 -15.80 -14.92 2.54
C SER A 70 -17.05 -14.50 1.80
N ASP A 71 -17.75 -13.48 2.27
CA ASP A 71 -18.89 -12.88 1.54
C ASP A 71 -18.43 -11.90 0.45
N ALA A 72 -17.38 -11.12 0.78
CA ALA A 72 -16.76 -10.15 -0.09
C ALA A 72 -15.24 -10.31 -0.12
N ILE A 73 -14.64 -10.10 -1.29
CA ILE A 73 -13.21 -10.24 -1.55
C ILE A 73 -12.71 -8.95 -2.19
N VAL A 74 -11.66 -8.37 -1.59
CA VAL A 74 -10.90 -7.26 -2.17
C VAL A 74 -9.62 -7.83 -2.75
N LEU A 75 -9.32 -7.56 -4.03
CA LEU A 75 -8.05 -7.91 -4.67
C LEU A 75 -7.18 -6.65 -4.83
N ASP A 76 -5.90 -6.76 -4.47
CA ASP A 76 -4.93 -5.69 -4.60
C ASP A 76 -3.52 -6.23 -4.84
N GLY A 77 -3.09 -6.24 -6.10
CA GLY A 77 -1.79 -6.74 -6.52
C GLY A 77 -1.74 -6.98 -8.02
N TYR A 78 -0.57 -6.84 -8.61
CA TYR A 78 -0.36 -7.03 -10.05
C TYR A 78 -0.45 -8.51 -10.46
N GLY A 79 -0.34 -9.44 -9.52
CA GLY A 79 -0.53 -10.88 -9.76
C GLY A 79 -1.98 -11.31 -10.01
N PHE A 80 -2.97 -10.41 -9.85
CA PHE A 80 -4.39 -10.75 -9.97
C PHE A 80 -4.96 -10.42 -11.35
N GLY A 81 -4.89 -11.41 -12.25
CA GLY A 81 -5.41 -11.33 -13.61
C GLY A 81 -6.93 -11.47 -13.73
N THR A 82 -7.46 -11.40 -14.95
CA THR A 82 -8.88 -11.66 -15.26
C THR A 82 -9.36 -13.03 -14.77
N GLU A 83 -8.54 -14.07 -14.89
CA GLU A 83 -8.91 -15.46 -14.56
C GLU A 83 -9.34 -15.65 -13.09
N ILE A 84 -8.62 -15.02 -12.15
CA ILE A 84 -8.96 -15.14 -10.73
C ILE A 84 -10.22 -14.35 -10.39
N GLN A 85 -10.48 -13.24 -11.09
CA GLN A 85 -11.71 -12.47 -10.93
C GLN A 85 -12.91 -13.30 -11.37
N GLU A 86 -12.86 -13.91 -12.55
CA GLU A 86 -13.91 -14.82 -13.05
C GLU A 86 -14.17 -15.95 -12.08
N TYR A 87 -13.10 -16.60 -11.60
CA TYR A 87 -13.20 -17.70 -10.64
C TYR A 87 -13.93 -17.29 -9.35
N ILE A 88 -13.59 -16.12 -8.80
CA ILE A 88 -14.26 -15.58 -7.61
C ILE A 88 -15.73 -15.24 -7.91
N LYS A 89 -16.03 -14.67 -9.09
CA LYS A 89 -17.40 -14.34 -9.50
C LYS A 89 -18.27 -15.56 -9.71
N GLN A 90 -17.73 -16.67 -10.24
CA GLN A 90 -18.44 -17.95 -10.37
C GLN A 90 -18.87 -18.52 -9.02
N LYS A 91 -18.23 -18.12 -7.92
CA LYS A 91 -18.60 -18.46 -6.54
C LYS A 91 -19.60 -17.50 -5.92
N ASN A 92 -20.21 -16.62 -6.72
CA ASN A 92 -21.21 -15.62 -6.31
C ASN A 92 -20.73 -14.69 -5.18
N LYS A 93 -19.43 -14.34 -5.18
CA LYS A 93 -18.85 -13.43 -4.20
C LYS A 93 -18.92 -11.98 -4.69
N ILE A 94 -19.01 -11.06 -3.74
CA ILE A 94 -18.79 -9.63 -4.02
C ILE A 94 -17.29 -9.44 -4.22
N LEU A 95 -16.91 -8.83 -5.34
CA LEU A 95 -15.53 -8.61 -5.73
C LEU A 95 -15.26 -7.11 -5.88
N VAL A 96 -14.27 -6.63 -5.14
CA VAL A 96 -13.71 -5.28 -5.28
C VAL A 96 -12.28 -5.40 -5.75
N PHE A 97 -11.88 -4.62 -6.74
CA PHE A 97 -10.51 -4.60 -7.25
C PHE A 97 -9.88 -3.23 -7.03
N ILE A 98 -8.69 -3.20 -6.42
CA ILE A 98 -7.88 -1.98 -6.31
C ILE A 98 -6.87 -2.00 -7.44
N ASP A 99 -7.03 -1.09 -8.40
CA ASP A 99 -6.27 -1.05 -9.65
C ASP A 99 -5.42 0.23 -9.76
N ASP A 100 -4.33 0.12 -10.52
CA ASP A 100 -3.46 1.24 -10.90
C ASP A 100 -3.19 1.30 -12.42
N LEU A 101 -3.49 0.23 -13.17
CA LEU A 101 -2.98 0.04 -14.53
C LEU A 101 -4.04 -0.01 -15.62
N HIS A 102 -5.29 -0.35 -15.32
CA HIS A 102 -6.40 -0.48 -16.29
C HIS A 102 -6.05 -1.32 -17.55
N GLU A 103 -5.18 -2.34 -17.41
CA GLU A 103 -4.63 -3.14 -18.53
C GLU A 103 -5.39 -4.45 -18.81
N GLN A 104 -6.46 -4.74 -18.07
CA GLN A 104 -7.19 -6.01 -18.16
C GLN A 104 -8.71 -5.82 -18.22
N HIS A 105 -9.43 -6.90 -18.54
CA HIS A 105 -10.88 -6.94 -18.38
C HIS A 105 -11.24 -7.22 -16.92
N PHE A 106 -12.14 -6.41 -16.35
CA PHE A 106 -12.56 -6.51 -14.96
C PHE A 106 -13.93 -7.16 -14.81
N TYR A 107 -13.99 -8.19 -13.96
CA TYR A 107 -15.24 -8.84 -13.54
C TYR A 107 -15.71 -8.39 -12.14
N ALA A 108 -14.96 -7.48 -11.52
CA ALA A 108 -15.27 -6.95 -10.20
C ALA A 108 -16.62 -6.22 -10.17
N ASP A 109 -17.34 -6.30 -9.06
CA ASP A 109 -18.53 -5.47 -8.84
C ASP A 109 -18.15 -3.99 -8.61
N ALA A 110 -16.92 -3.76 -8.15
CA ALA A 110 -16.36 -2.44 -7.96
C ALA A 110 -14.87 -2.38 -8.29
N VAL A 111 -14.43 -1.29 -8.91
CA VAL A 111 -13.02 -0.96 -9.13
C VAL A 111 -12.70 0.36 -8.43
N ILE A 112 -11.63 0.37 -7.64
CA ILE A 112 -11.08 1.56 -6.99
C ILE A 112 -9.75 1.88 -7.68
N ASN A 113 -9.63 3.08 -8.26
CA ASN A 113 -8.35 3.61 -8.75
C ASN A 113 -8.22 5.05 -8.29
N VAL A 114 -7.18 5.34 -7.51
CA VAL A 114 -7.01 6.63 -6.83
C VAL A 114 -6.39 7.72 -7.73
N SER A 115 -6.09 7.40 -8.99
CA SER A 115 -5.50 8.36 -9.93
C SER A 115 -6.55 9.36 -10.45
N ASP A 116 -6.27 10.66 -10.34
CA ASP A 116 -7.11 11.71 -10.95
C ASP A 116 -6.99 11.74 -12.49
N SER A 117 -6.07 10.95 -13.07
CA SER A 117 -5.85 10.92 -14.52
C SER A 117 -6.65 9.86 -15.26
N VAL A 118 -7.44 9.04 -14.56
CA VAL A 118 -8.20 7.94 -15.17
C VAL A 118 -9.70 8.20 -15.14
N THR A 119 -10.39 7.75 -16.18
CA THR A 119 -11.85 7.75 -16.30
C THR A 119 -12.36 6.35 -16.64
N GLU A 120 -13.67 6.14 -16.52
CA GLU A 120 -14.29 4.84 -16.80
C GLU A 120 -14.06 4.36 -18.25
N LYS A 121 -13.77 5.27 -19.19
CA LYS A 121 -13.56 4.94 -20.61
C LYS A 121 -12.26 4.18 -20.87
N GLU A 122 -11.30 4.27 -19.96
CA GLU A 122 -10.04 3.54 -20.03
C GLU A 122 -10.20 2.08 -19.60
N TYR A 123 -11.31 1.74 -18.96
CA TYR A 123 -11.57 0.40 -18.44
C TYR A 123 -12.39 -0.44 -19.43
N THR A 124 -12.03 -1.72 -19.50
CA THR A 124 -12.90 -2.77 -20.03
C THR A 124 -13.41 -3.58 -18.85
N ALA A 125 -14.73 -3.62 -18.62
CA ALA A 125 -15.30 -4.29 -17.45
C ALA A 125 -16.72 -4.80 -17.70
N GLU A 126 -17.25 -5.60 -16.78
CA GLU A 126 -18.65 -6.03 -16.81
C GLU A 126 -19.61 -4.83 -16.72
N PRO A 127 -20.77 -4.86 -17.39
CA PRO A 127 -21.69 -3.71 -17.47
C PRO A 127 -22.16 -3.13 -16.12
N ASN A 128 -22.15 -3.94 -15.06
CA ASN A 128 -22.61 -3.54 -13.72
C ASN A 128 -21.44 -3.15 -12.79
N THR A 129 -20.22 -3.11 -13.30
CA THR A 129 -19.03 -2.70 -12.54
C THR A 129 -19.17 -1.23 -12.13
N LYS A 130 -19.01 -0.94 -10.85
CA LYS A 130 -18.97 0.43 -10.34
C LYS A 130 -17.54 0.94 -10.26
N PHE A 131 -17.30 2.14 -10.75
CA PHE A 131 -15.99 2.76 -10.70
C PHE A 131 -15.94 3.84 -9.62
N TYR A 132 -14.90 3.76 -8.80
CA TYR A 132 -14.57 4.70 -7.73
C TYR A 132 -13.19 5.29 -8.04
N LEU A 133 -13.19 6.35 -8.85
CA LEU A 133 -11.99 6.91 -9.48
C LEU A 133 -11.57 8.25 -8.88
N GLY A 134 -10.28 8.48 -8.80
CA GLY A 134 -9.69 9.75 -8.36
C GLY A 134 -9.41 9.84 -6.87
N SER A 135 -8.83 10.98 -6.49
CA SER A 135 -8.32 11.26 -5.14
C SER A 135 -9.40 11.29 -4.05
N GLU A 136 -10.68 11.40 -4.42
CA GLU A 136 -11.79 11.29 -3.48
C GLU A 136 -11.92 9.89 -2.86
N TYR A 137 -11.41 8.85 -3.55
CA TYR A 137 -11.39 7.46 -3.08
C TYR A 137 -10.02 7.04 -2.52
N ALA A 138 -9.14 8.00 -2.21
CA ALA A 138 -7.80 7.71 -1.72
C ALA A 138 -7.82 6.91 -0.40
N LEU A 139 -7.19 5.73 -0.42
CA LEU A 139 -7.09 4.82 0.72
C LEU A 139 -5.97 5.25 1.69
N LEU A 140 -6.20 6.36 2.39
CA LEU A 140 -5.22 6.99 3.26
C LEU A 140 -5.32 6.54 4.71
N ARG A 141 -4.16 6.42 5.39
CA ARG A 141 -4.14 6.23 6.84
C ARG A 141 -4.76 7.43 7.55
N SER A 142 -5.51 7.16 8.63
CA SER A 142 -6.21 8.16 9.43
C SER A 142 -5.34 9.36 9.83
N GLU A 143 -4.06 9.14 10.08
CA GLU A 143 -3.17 10.17 10.54
C GLU A 143 -2.82 11.18 9.46
N PHE A 144 -2.82 10.78 8.18
CA PHE A 144 -2.70 11.73 7.07
C PHE A 144 -3.98 12.55 6.91
N ILE A 145 -5.14 11.92 7.12
CA ILE A 145 -6.43 12.60 7.10
C ILE A 145 -6.48 13.66 8.22
N GLU A 146 -6.09 13.30 9.44
CA GLU A 146 -6.01 14.25 10.57
C GLU A 146 -4.96 15.34 10.35
N ALA A 147 -3.80 15.01 9.76
CA ALA A 147 -2.79 16.00 9.43
C ALA A 147 -3.27 17.01 8.38
N ALA A 148 -4.04 16.56 7.39
CA ALA A 148 -4.59 17.41 6.32
C ALA A 148 -5.62 18.43 6.83
N LYS A 149 -6.24 18.20 8.00
CA LYS A 149 -7.13 19.19 8.65
C LYS A 149 -6.38 20.40 9.22
N LYS A 150 -5.06 20.28 9.40
CA LYS A 150 -4.23 21.40 9.88
C LYS A 150 -3.99 22.40 8.75
N PRO A 151 -3.91 23.71 9.05
CA PRO A 151 -3.65 24.70 8.02
C PRO A 151 -2.30 24.45 7.33
N ALA A 152 -2.29 24.64 6.01
CA ALA A 152 -1.07 24.51 5.23
C ALA A 152 0.01 25.47 5.74
N ARG A 153 1.21 24.92 5.99
CA ARG A 153 2.34 25.73 6.43
C ARG A 153 2.86 26.56 5.26
N LYS A 154 3.05 27.87 5.49
CA LYS A 154 3.80 28.73 4.55
C LYS A 154 5.28 28.39 4.62
N ILE A 155 5.85 27.95 3.50
CA ILE A 155 7.29 27.65 3.37
C ILE A 155 7.99 28.91 2.85
N THR A 156 8.84 29.52 3.69
CA THR A 156 9.63 30.72 3.33
C THR A 156 11.09 30.39 3.03
N SER A 157 11.60 29.27 3.57
CA SER A 157 12.95 28.78 3.33
C SER A 157 13.00 27.26 3.50
N VAL A 158 13.74 26.57 2.63
CA VAL A 158 13.96 25.12 2.74
C VAL A 158 15.29 24.87 3.42
N LYS A 159 15.24 24.51 4.69
CA LYS A 159 16.41 24.10 5.49
C LYS A 159 16.46 22.60 5.77
N ARG A 160 15.35 21.91 5.51
CA ARG A 160 15.15 20.51 5.87
C ARG A 160 14.53 19.76 4.71
N ILE A 161 15.07 18.59 4.40
CA ILE A 161 14.56 17.71 3.35
C ILE A 161 14.06 16.43 4.00
N CYS A 162 12.90 15.95 3.56
CA CYS A 162 12.43 14.61 3.86
C CYS A 162 12.59 13.75 2.60
N ILE A 163 13.26 12.61 2.72
CA ILE A 163 13.45 11.61 1.65
C ILE A 163 12.66 10.36 2.04
N SER A 164 11.82 9.87 1.14
CA SER A 164 11.17 8.57 1.28
C SER A 164 11.03 7.95 -0.10
N MET A 165 11.55 6.74 -0.27
CA MET A 165 11.48 5.95 -1.53
C MET A 165 10.55 4.74 -1.38
N GLY A 166 9.60 4.81 -0.43
CA GLY A 166 8.63 3.76 -0.18
C GLY A 166 9.14 2.62 0.72
N GLY A 167 8.47 1.48 0.61
CA GLY A 167 8.61 0.36 1.56
C GLY A 167 9.95 -0.39 1.52
N ALA A 168 10.54 -0.51 0.33
CA ALA A 168 11.69 -1.37 0.10
C ALA A 168 12.94 -0.62 -0.39
N ASP A 169 12.80 0.37 -1.28
CA ASP A 169 13.93 1.05 -1.92
C ASP A 169 15.02 0.08 -2.44
N VAL A 170 14.58 -0.95 -3.20
CA VAL A 170 15.43 -2.07 -3.66
C VAL A 170 16.71 -1.58 -4.34
N ASN A 171 16.62 -0.50 -5.11
CA ASN A 171 17.72 0.07 -5.89
C ASN A 171 18.58 1.10 -5.14
N ASN A 172 18.37 1.25 -3.83
CA ASN A 172 19.05 2.20 -2.94
C ASN A 172 19.07 3.63 -3.51
N ILE A 173 17.93 4.07 -4.03
CA ILE A 173 17.78 5.40 -4.63
C ILE A 173 17.95 6.47 -3.55
N THR A 174 17.57 6.19 -2.31
CA THR A 174 17.83 7.05 -1.15
C THR A 174 19.31 7.44 -1.08
N LEU A 175 20.22 6.49 -1.23
CA LEU A 175 21.66 6.75 -1.19
C LEU A 175 22.14 7.67 -2.31
N LYS A 176 21.57 7.52 -3.51
CA LYS A 176 21.90 8.35 -4.68
C LYS A 176 21.46 9.79 -4.41
N ILE A 177 20.23 9.98 -3.91
CA ILE A 177 19.71 11.30 -3.53
C ILE A 177 20.60 11.94 -2.46
N LEU A 178 20.95 11.19 -1.41
CA LEU A 178 21.83 11.68 -0.34
C LEU A 178 23.18 12.18 -0.86
N LYS A 179 23.81 11.44 -1.78
CA LYS A 179 25.07 11.87 -2.43
C LYS A 179 24.88 13.15 -3.25
N SER A 180 23.74 13.30 -3.93
CA SER A 180 23.46 14.50 -4.75
C SER A 180 23.20 15.75 -3.92
N ILE A 181 22.57 15.63 -2.76
CA ILE A 181 22.18 16.80 -1.95
C ILE A 181 23.22 17.21 -0.89
N GLN A 182 24.26 16.41 -0.65
CA GLN A 182 25.24 16.67 0.42
C GLN A 182 26.00 17.99 0.26
N HIS A 183 26.08 18.52 -0.97
CA HIS A 183 26.79 19.76 -1.29
C HIS A 183 25.90 21.02 -1.21
N ILE A 184 24.60 20.85 -0.93
CA ILE A 184 23.66 21.98 -0.85
C ILE A 184 23.79 22.61 0.54
N SER A 185 24.49 23.75 0.63
CA SER A 185 24.82 24.42 1.89
C SER A 185 23.62 24.98 2.67
N SER A 186 22.50 25.25 2.00
CA SER A 186 21.25 25.71 2.64
C SER A 186 20.51 24.61 3.39
N ILE A 187 20.85 23.33 3.17
CA ILE A 187 20.21 22.20 3.84
C ILE A 187 20.96 21.89 5.13
N GLU A 188 20.26 22.13 6.24
CA GLU A 188 20.74 21.92 7.59
C GLU A 188 20.46 20.48 8.07
N GLU A 189 19.30 19.92 7.70
CA GLU A 189 18.89 18.57 8.14
C GLU A 189 18.29 17.75 6.99
N VAL A 190 18.61 16.45 6.96
CA VAL A 190 17.98 15.49 6.06
C VAL A 190 17.31 14.40 6.87
N HIS A 191 15.99 14.28 6.74
CA HIS A 191 15.20 13.20 7.32
C HIS A 191 15.00 12.11 6.28
N VAL A 192 15.42 10.90 6.58
CA VAL A 192 15.26 9.75 5.69
C VAL A 192 14.26 8.80 6.33
N ILE A 193 13.15 8.56 5.64
CA ILE A 193 12.13 7.59 6.04
C ILE A 193 12.39 6.31 5.27
N ILE A 194 12.87 5.28 5.97
CA ILE A 194 13.03 3.95 5.39
C ILE A 194 11.82 3.07 5.72
N GLY A 195 11.38 2.31 4.73
CA GLY A 195 10.33 1.33 4.89
C GLY A 195 10.79 0.06 5.63
N ALA A 196 9.82 -0.71 6.11
CA ALA A 196 10.05 -1.82 7.04
C ALA A 196 10.81 -3.01 6.43
N VAL A 197 10.95 -3.06 5.10
CA VAL A 197 11.62 -4.15 4.36
C VAL A 197 12.81 -3.64 3.53
N ASN A 198 13.37 -2.47 3.89
CA ASN A 198 14.51 -1.90 3.17
C ASN A 198 15.81 -2.70 3.44
N PRO A 199 16.45 -3.29 2.41
CA PRO A 199 17.63 -4.13 2.59
C PRO A 199 18.91 -3.32 2.86
N HIS A 200 18.90 -2.01 2.62
CA HIS A 200 20.06 -1.11 2.69
C HIS A 200 20.12 -0.32 4.01
N GLU A 201 19.33 -0.71 5.01
CA GLU A 201 19.23 -0.01 6.29
C GLU A 201 20.60 0.21 6.95
N LYS A 202 21.43 -0.83 7.03
CA LYS A 202 22.75 -0.75 7.67
C LYS A 202 23.66 0.27 6.98
N GLU A 203 23.70 0.24 5.64
CA GLU A 203 24.49 1.20 4.85
C GLU A 203 24.01 2.64 5.08
N LEU A 204 22.70 2.85 5.17
CA LEU A 204 22.13 4.18 5.43
C LEU A 204 22.42 4.66 6.86
N GLN A 205 22.49 3.77 7.85
CA GLN A 205 22.85 4.11 9.22
C GLN A 205 24.31 4.56 9.38
N GLU A 206 25.23 3.95 8.63
CA GLU A 206 26.68 4.24 8.74
C GLU A 206 27.04 5.66 8.26
N ARG A 207 26.16 6.35 7.54
CA ARG A 207 26.37 7.74 7.07
C ARG A 207 26.03 8.82 8.09
N ALA A 208 26.32 8.57 9.37
CA ALA A 208 26.04 9.49 10.46
C ALA A 208 26.80 10.83 10.30
N GLY A 209 26.07 11.94 10.23
CA GLY A 209 26.64 13.29 10.25
C GLY A 209 25.64 14.41 10.02
N LYS A 210 24.66 14.21 9.12
CA LYS A 210 23.56 15.16 8.83
C LYS A 210 22.20 14.50 8.54
N ILE A 211 22.12 13.18 8.73
CA ILE A 211 20.98 12.36 8.33
C ILE A 211 20.29 11.84 9.58
N ASN A 212 19.01 12.21 9.73
CA ASN A 212 18.10 11.65 10.71
C ASN A 212 17.37 10.48 10.04
N LEU A 213 17.75 9.25 10.37
CA LEU A 213 17.12 8.04 9.84
C LEU A 213 15.92 7.62 10.69
N HIS A 214 14.78 7.39 10.05
CA HIS A 214 13.51 7.10 10.69
C HIS A 214 12.93 5.78 10.18
N ARG A 215 12.34 5.03 11.11
CA ARG A 215 11.66 3.75 10.85
C ARG A 215 10.25 3.78 11.40
N ASN A 216 9.35 3.04 10.77
CA ASN A 216 8.00 2.78 11.29
C ASN A 216 7.35 4.07 11.83
N ILE A 217 7.45 5.15 11.07
CA ILE A 217 7.06 6.47 11.57
C ILE A 217 5.57 6.44 11.87
N ASN A 218 5.29 6.57 13.16
CA ASN A 218 3.97 6.93 13.63
C ASN A 218 3.83 8.44 13.42
N VAL A 219 2.84 8.83 12.61
CA VAL A 219 2.57 10.23 12.27
C VAL A 219 2.31 11.08 13.53
N LYS A 220 1.90 10.48 14.66
CA LYS A 220 1.73 11.20 15.95
C LYS A 220 3.03 11.67 16.61
N LYS A 221 4.20 11.20 16.16
CA LYS A 221 5.51 11.55 16.74
C LYS A 221 6.23 12.68 15.97
N TRP A 222 5.54 13.34 15.03
CA TRP A 222 6.11 14.30 14.07
C TRP A 222 5.27 15.57 13.93
#